data_AF-A0AAE8KEJ2-F1
#
_entry.id   AF-A0AAE8KEJ2-F1
#
_cell.length_a   1.000
_cell.length_b   1.000
_cell.length_c   1.000
_cell.angle_alpha   90.00
_cell.angle_beta   90.00
_cell.angle_gamma   90.00
#
_symmetry.space_group_name_H-M   'P 1'
#
loop_
_entity.id
_entity.type
_entity.pdbx_description
1 polymer ?
#
loop_
_entity_poly.entity_id
_entity_poly.type
_entity_poly.pdbx_seq_one_letter_code
_entity_poly.pdbx_strand_id
1 'polypeptide(L)'
;MPESLNLILLIFLIGILVILCIYHRKIWHFFFGNGQLKDIPTKTSDTGKSQQSVSLYKALILNDDADIPSPLHPHTVYIIGIKGNEWLAVFKCPCGCRAKIQLNLLPEERPRWKWKVNNNGTITLTPSVWRKVGCRSHFVMREGLIIWCE
;
A
#
# COMPACT_ATOMS: atom_id res chain seq x y z
N MET A 1 40.41 -28.25 -45.85
CA MET A 1 40.54 -26.94 -45.20
C MET A 1 39.37 -26.07 -45.64
N PRO A 2 38.37 -25.77 -44.80
CA PRO A 2 37.25 -24.93 -45.18
C PRO A 2 37.28 -23.58 -44.43
N GLU A 3 38.33 -22.78 -44.62
CA GLU A 3 38.32 -21.41 -44.07
C GLU A 3 37.28 -20.51 -44.76
N SER A 4 36.91 -20.85 -46.00
CA SER A 4 35.86 -20.15 -46.75
C SER A 4 34.45 -20.38 -46.18
N LEU A 5 34.15 -21.55 -45.60
CA LEU A 5 32.82 -21.84 -45.04
C LEU A 5 32.55 -21.04 -43.76
N ASN A 6 33.58 -20.86 -42.91
CA ASN A 6 33.48 -20.08 -41.68
C ASN A 6 33.31 -18.58 -41.98
N LEU A 7 33.98 -18.08 -43.03
CA LEU A 7 33.82 -16.69 -43.45
C LEU A 7 32.41 -16.43 -44.02
N ILE A 8 31.86 -17.37 -44.79
CA ILE A 8 30.49 -17.29 -45.31
C ILE A 8 29.47 -17.31 -44.15
N LEU A 9 29.62 -18.23 -43.19
CA LEU A 9 28.78 -18.29 -41.99
C LEU A 9 28.85 -17.00 -41.16
N LEU A 10 30.04 -16.40 -41.02
CA LEU A 10 30.22 -15.14 -40.31
C LEU A 10 29.47 -13.98 -41.00
N ILE A 11 29.54 -13.89 -42.33
CA ILE A 11 28.84 -12.87 -43.11
C ILE A 11 27.31 -13.03 -42.97
N PHE A 12 26.80 -14.26 -42.99
CA PHE A 12 25.37 -14.52 -42.77
C PHE A 12 24.91 -14.14 -41.35
N LEU A 13 25.70 -14.45 -40.32
CA LEU A 13 25.39 -14.11 -38.93
C LEU A 13 25.38 -12.58 -38.69
N ILE A 14 26.34 -11.86 -39.28
CA ILE A 14 26.39 -10.39 -39.23
C ILE A 14 25.16 -9.80 -39.96
N GLY A 15 24.79 -10.36 -41.11
CA GLY A 15 23.59 -9.96 -41.85
C GLY A 15 22.30 -10.11 -41.03
N ILE A 16 22.13 -11.23 -40.33
CA ILE A 16 20.97 -11.50 -39.47
C ILE A 16 20.93 -10.50 -38.29
N LEU A 17 22.06 -10.21 -37.66
CA LEU A 17 22.15 -9.22 -36.57
C LEU A 17 21.77 -7.81 -37.04
N VAL A 18 22.23 -7.39 -38.22
CA VAL A 18 21.87 -6.08 -38.80
C VAL A 18 20.37 -6.01 -39.11
N ILE A 19 19.78 -7.07 -39.66
CA ILE A 19 18.34 -7.15 -39.93
C ILE A 19 17.52 -7.09 -38.63
N LEU A 20 17.94 -7.80 -37.57
CA LEU A 20 17.30 -7.74 -36.26
C LEU A 20 17.39 -6.35 -35.62
N CYS A 21 18.53 -5.66 -35.75
CA CYS A 21 18.69 -4.27 -35.31
C CYS A 21 17.78 -3.29 -36.07
N ILE A 22 17.63 -3.47 -37.40
CA ILE A 22 16.71 -2.67 -38.22
C ILE A 22 15.25 -2.94 -37.82
N TYR A 23 14.90 -4.20 -37.51
CA TYR A 23 13.57 -4.57 -37.05
C TYR A 23 13.23 -3.95 -35.69
N HIS A 24 14.20 -3.90 -34.75
CA HIS A 24 14.01 -3.26 -33.45
C HIS A 24 13.91 -1.72 -33.53
N ARG A 25 14.49 -1.08 -34.55
CA ARG A 25 14.32 0.36 -34.81
C ARG A 25 12.89 0.74 -35.22
N LYS A 26 12.11 -0.16 -35.84
CA LYS A 26 10.69 0.10 -36.16
C LYS A 26 9.78 0.12 -34.93
N ILE A 27 10.16 -0.53 -33.84
CA ILE A 27 9.43 -0.50 -32.56
C ILE A 27 9.57 0.85 -31.84
N TRP A 28 10.70 1.53 -32.02
CA TRP A 28 10.94 2.84 -31.40
C TRP A 28 10.12 3.98 -32.04
N HIS A 29 9.81 3.88 -33.33
CA HIS A 29 8.99 4.88 -34.02
C HIS A 29 7.49 4.79 -33.68
N PHE A 30 7.05 3.66 -33.09
CA PHE A 30 5.69 3.50 -32.56
C PHE A 30 5.56 4.04 -31.12
N PHE A 31 6.64 4.02 -30.34
CA PHE A 31 6.62 4.46 -28.94
C PHE A 31 7.01 5.92 -28.72
N PHE A 32 7.86 6.51 -29.57
CA PHE A 32 8.26 7.92 -29.45
C PHE A 32 7.67 8.75 -30.59
N GLY A 33 6.35 8.94 -30.52
CA GLY A 33 5.66 9.95 -31.32
C GLY A 33 6.12 11.36 -30.94
N ASN A 34 6.45 12.16 -31.95
CA ASN A 34 6.82 13.57 -31.84
C ASN A 34 5.71 14.39 -31.15
N GLY A 35 5.90 14.73 -29.88
CA GLY A 35 5.14 15.78 -29.20
C GLY A 35 5.91 17.10 -29.24
N GLN A 36 5.62 17.95 -30.22
CA GLN A 36 6.02 19.36 -30.17
C GLN A 36 5.16 20.12 -29.15
N LEU A 37 5.84 21.00 -28.42
CA LEU A 37 5.29 21.95 -27.45
C LEU A 37 4.16 22.80 -28.07
N LYS A 38 3.05 22.92 -27.33
CA LYS A 38 2.12 24.04 -27.43
C LYS A 38 2.03 24.68 -26.07
N ASP A 39 2.59 25.87 -25.95
CA ASP A 39 2.44 26.73 -24.79
C ASP A 39 1.00 27.25 -24.75
N ILE A 40 0.22 26.78 -23.78
CA ILE A 40 -1.14 27.27 -23.47
C ILE A 40 -1.21 27.45 -21.95
N PRO A 41 -1.63 28.62 -21.43
CA PRO A 41 -1.57 28.90 -20.00
C PRO A 41 -2.76 28.23 -19.30
N THR A 42 -2.51 27.10 -18.63
CA THR A 42 -3.51 26.44 -17.79
C THR A 42 -3.06 26.37 -16.34
N LYS A 43 -3.75 27.18 -15.54
CA LYS A 43 -3.82 27.08 -14.09
C LYS A 43 -4.46 25.74 -13.74
N THR A 44 -3.64 24.72 -13.49
CA THR A 44 -4.08 23.40 -12.99
C THR A 44 -2.94 22.79 -12.17
N SER A 45 -3.01 22.95 -10.85
CA SER A 45 -2.21 22.18 -9.90
C SER A 45 -2.91 20.85 -9.64
N ASP A 46 -2.94 19.98 -10.65
CA ASP A 46 -3.29 18.57 -10.49
C ASP A 46 -2.01 17.76 -10.65
N THR A 47 -1.35 17.50 -9.51
CA THR A 47 -0.28 16.51 -9.43
C THR A 47 -0.89 15.12 -9.63
N GLY A 48 -0.56 14.49 -10.75
CA GLY A 48 -0.77 13.07 -10.99
C GLY A 48 -0.15 12.25 -9.87
N LYS A 49 -0.99 11.77 -8.96
CA LYS A 49 -0.61 10.73 -7.99
C LYS A 49 -0.58 9.41 -8.74
N SER A 50 0.60 8.80 -8.79
CA SER A 50 0.75 7.37 -9.05
C SER A 50 -0.27 6.59 -8.21
N GLN A 51 -0.95 5.62 -8.83
CA GLN A 51 -1.86 4.71 -8.13
C GLN A 51 -1.07 3.85 -7.13
N GLN A 52 -0.79 4.40 -5.96
CA GLN A 52 -0.21 3.68 -4.83
C GLN A 52 -1.37 2.95 -4.13
N SER A 53 -1.36 1.62 -4.14
CA SER A 53 -2.38 0.80 -3.50
C SER A 53 -2.38 1.07 -1.98
N VAL A 54 -3.35 1.85 -1.51
CA VAL A 54 -3.48 2.16 -0.09
C VAL A 54 -3.82 0.87 0.66
N SER A 55 -2.91 0.42 1.52
CA SER A 55 -3.15 -0.77 2.35
C SER A 55 -4.20 -0.47 3.42
N LEU A 56 -5.31 -1.21 3.38
CA LEU A 56 -6.46 -1.01 4.27
C LEU A 56 -6.31 -1.83 5.54
N TYR A 57 -6.61 -1.23 6.69
CA TYR A 57 -6.68 -1.94 7.96
C TYR A 57 -7.85 -2.93 7.99
N LYS A 58 -7.55 -4.19 8.34
CA LYS A 58 -8.53 -5.27 8.54
C LYS A 58 -8.68 -5.60 10.02
N ALA A 59 -9.84 -6.13 10.40
CA ALA A 59 -10.05 -6.68 11.74
C ALA A 59 -9.65 -8.15 11.79
N LEU A 60 -8.98 -8.56 12.87
CA LEU A 60 -8.83 -9.95 13.26
C LEU A 60 -9.36 -10.10 14.68
N ILE A 61 -10.42 -10.88 14.86
CA ILE A 61 -11.03 -11.11 16.17
C ILE A 61 -10.34 -12.30 16.81
N LEU A 62 -9.86 -12.12 18.03
CA LEU A 62 -9.19 -13.12 18.85
C LEU A 62 -10.03 -13.37 20.09
N ASN A 63 -10.19 -14.64 20.45
CA ASN A 63 -10.72 -15.01 21.75
C ASN A 63 -9.75 -14.59 22.86
N ASP A 64 -10.20 -14.66 24.10
CA ASP A 64 -9.48 -14.22 25.29
C ASP A 64 -8.30 -15.10 25.67
N ASP A 65 -8.29 -16.35 25.23
CA ASP A 65 -7.21 -17.32 25.38
C ASP A 65 -6.16 -17.25 24.26
N ALA A 66 -6.41 -16.47 23.21
CA ALA A 66 -5.54 -16.42 22.04
C ALA A 66 -4.36 -15.44 22.22
N ASP A 67 -3.19 -15.87 21.74
CA ASP A 67 -1.98 -15.05 21.78
C ASP A 67 -2.02 -13.89 20.78
N ILE A 68 -1.71 -12.68 21.25
CA ILE A 68 -1.49 -11.52 20.38
C ILE A 68 -0.08 -11.62 19.79
N PRO A 69 0.09 -11.66 18.46
CA PRO A 69 1.39 -11.86 17.85
C PRO A 69 2.37 -10.74 18.19
N SER A 70 3.63 -11.12 18.40
CA SER A 70 4.75 -10.21 18.59
C SER A 70 5.87 -10.56 17.60
N PRO A 71 6.12 -9.72 16.57
CA PRO A 71 5.51 -8.42 16.31
C PRO A 71 4.10 -8.51 15.70
N LEU A 72 3.27 -7.50 15.96
CA LEU A 72 1.95 -7.37 15.33
C LEU A 72 2.04 -7.28 13.80
N HIS A 73 1.03 -7.77 13.07
CA HIS A 73 0.99 -7.61 11.62
C HIS A 73 0.69 -6.15 11.22
N PRO A 74 1.30 -5.64 10.13
CA PRO A 74 0.92 -4.35 9.55
C PRO A 74 -0.54 -4.35 9.08
N HIS A 75 -1.22 -3.20 9.15
CA HIS A 75 -2.59 -3.03 8.66
C HIS A 75 -3.60 -4.05 9.24
N THR A 76 -3.37 -4.52 10.46
CA THR A 76 -4.29 -5.41 11.18
C THR A 76 -4.62 -4.80 12.53
N VAL A 77 -5.92 -4.77 12.85
CA VAL A 77 -6.44 -4.47 14.18
C VAL A 77 -6.93 -5.75 14.81
N TYR A 78 -6.29 -6.13 15.91
CA TYR A 78 -6.70 -7.27 16.72
C TYR A 78 -7.78 -6.79 17.67
N ILE A 79 -8.93 -7.46 17.64
CA ILE A 79 -10.03 -7.23 18.58
C ILE A 79 -10.07 -8.42 19.51
N ILE A 80 -9.84 -8.19 20.80
CA ILE A 80 -9.70 -9.24 21.80
C ILE A 80 -10.92 -9.24 22.70
N GLY A 81 -11.48 -10.43 22.85
CA GLY A 81 -12.45 -10.76 23.87
C GLY A 81 -13.36 -11.88 23.43
N ILE A 82 -14.46 -12.04 24.15
CA ILE A 82 -15.46 -13.06 23.84
C ILE A 82 -16.49 -12.41 22.91
N LYS A 83 -17.03 -13.19 21.96
CA LYS A 83 -18.04 -12.70 21.00
C LYS A 83 -19.16 -11.92 21.70
N GLY A 84 -19.27 -10.63 21.38
CA GLY A 84 -20.28 -9.72 21.95
C GLY A 84 -19.85 -9.01 23.23
N ASN A 85 -18.66 -9.29 23.75
CA ASN A 85 -18.03 -8.62 24.88
C ASN A 85 -16.52 -8.47 24.64
N GLU A 86 -16.15 -7.77 23.56
CA GLU A 86 -14.77 -7.46 23.25
C GLU A 86 -14.29 -6.22 24.02
N TRP A 87 -13.15 -6.31 24.70
CA TRP A 87 -12.67 -5.27 25.63
C TRP A 87 -11.44 -4.51 25.13
N LEU A 88 -10.70 -5.05 24.16
CA LEU A 88 -9.41 -4.49 23.77
C LEU A 88 -9.22 -4.52 22.26
N ALA A 89 -8.84 -3.36 21.68
CA ALA A 89 -8.29 -3.29 20.33
C ALA A 89 -6.78 -3.05 20.39
N VAL A 90 -6.00 -3.81 19.62
CA VAL A 90 -4.54 -3.69 19.54
C VAL A 90 -4.09 -3.58 18.10
N PHE A 91 -3.21 -2.63 17.78
CA PHE A 91 -2.62 -2.50 16.45
C PHE A 91 -1.32 -1.69 16.45
N LYS A 92 -0.57 -1.74 15.35
CA LYS A 92 0.62 -0.90 15.15
C LYS A 92 0.22 0.54 14.86
N CYS A 93 0.94 1.49 15.44
CA CYS A 93 0.74 2.90 15.18
C CYS A 93 0.97 3.22 13.69
N PRO A 94 0.00 3.86 13.00
CA PRO A 94 0.07 4.09 11.55
C PRO A 94 1.12 5.14 11.14
N CYS A 95 1.71 5.88 12.08
CA CYS A 95 2.74 6.88 11.76
C CYS A 95 4.11 6.27 11.42
N GLY A 96 4.28 4.96 11.53
CA GLY A 96 5.56 4.28 11.27
C GLY A 96 6.49 4.15 12.48
N CYS A 97 6.15 4.71 13.65
CA CYS A 97 6.98 4.56 14.87
C CYS A 97 7.02 3.13 15.45
N ARG A 98 6.24 2.19 14.88
CA ARG A 98 6.12 0.78 15.29
C ARG A 98 5.57 0.53 16.69
N ALA A 99 5.24 1.57 17.45
CA ALA A 99 4.62 1.43 18.77
C ALA A 99 3.27 0.69 18.68
N LYS A 100 2.98 -0.11 19.70
CA LYS A 100 1.67 -0.73 19.90
C LYS A 100 0.67 0.31 20.43
N ILE A 101 -0.50 0.40 19.80
CA ILE A 101 -1.66 1.14 20.30
C ILE A 101 -2.61 0.12 20.91
N GLN A 102 -3.08 0.40 22.11
CA GLN A 102 -4.10 -0.37 22.82
C GLN A 102 -5.26 0.57 23.13
N LEU A 103 -6.47 0.20 22.73
CA LEU A 103 -7.68 0.97 22.96
C LEU A 103 -8.68 0.14 23.75
N ASN A 104 -9.27 0.75 24.76
CA ASN A 104 -10.35 0.16 25.53
C ASN A 104 -11.65 0.15 24.70
N LEU A 105 -12.35 -0.98 24.69
CA LEU A 105 -13.63 -1.18 24.01
C LEU A 105 -14.81 -1.35 25.00
N LEU A 106 -14.55 -1.47 26.30
CA LEU A 106 -15.58 -1.63 27.31
C LEU A 106 -16.54 -0.43 27.33
N PRO A 107 -17.86 -0.64 27.27
CA PRO A 107 -18.84 0.44 27.21
C PRO A 107 -18.88 1.34 28.45
N GLU A 108 -18.47 0.84 29.61
CA GLU A 108 -18.56 1.47 30.92
C GLU A 108 -17.40 2.43 31.22
N GLU A 109 -16.25 2.24 30.57
CA GLU A 109 -15.03 2.98 30.85
C GLU A 109 -14.77 4.11 29.85
N ARG A 110 -13.98 5.11 30.27
CA ARG A 110 -13.55 6.21 29.38
C ARG A 110 -12.04 6.47 29.51
N PRO A 111 -11.35 6.78 28.40
CA PRO A 111 -11.86 6.83 27.03
C PRO A 111 -12.17 5.44 26.47
N ARG A 112 -13.16 5.34 25.58
CA ARG A 112 -13.54 4.09 24.90
C ARG A 112 -13.72 4.27 23.41
N TRP A 113 -13.54 3.18 22.68
CA TRP A 113 -13.76 3.10 21.25
C TRP A 113 -14.83 2.07 20.92
N LYS A 114 -15.66 2.41 19.96
CA LYS A 114 -16.53 1.50 19.21
C LYS A 114 -15.79 1.06 17.97
N TRP A 115 -16.09 -0.15 17.52
CA TRP A 115 -15.54 -0.71 16.30
C TRP A 115 -16.64 -1.31 15.44
N LYS A 116 -16.39 -1.40 14.13
CA LYS A 116 -17.27 -2.06 13.16
C LYS A 116 -16.42 -2.68 12.06
N VAL A 117 -16.76 -3.89 11.64
CA VAL A 117 -16.20 -4.55 10.46
C VAL A 117 -17.14 -4.33 9.28
N ASN A 118 -16.61 -3.90 8.15
CA ASN A 118 -17.35 -3.76 6.91
C ASN A 118 -17.33 -5.08 6.13
N ASN A 119 -18.20 -5.21 5.12
CA ASN A 119 -18.35 -6.47 4.35
C ASN A 119 -17.05 -6.95 3.69
N ASN A 120 -16.14 -6.03 3.39
CA ASN A 120 -14.82 -6.34 2.83
C ASN A 120 -13.76 -6.69 3.90
N GLY A 121 -14.13 -6.81 5.17
CA GLY A 121 -13.25 -7.08 6.31
C GLY A 121 -12.49 -5.87 6.85
N THR A 122 -12.66 -4.67 6.29
CA THR A 122 -12.01 -3.46 6.84
C THR A 122 -12.68 -3.01 8.13
N ILE A 123 -11.91 -2.31 8.96
CA ILE A 123 -12.38 -1.86 10.27
C ILE A 123 -12.54 -0.34 10.35
N THR A 124 -13.59 0.09 11.03
CA THR A 124 -13.79 1.47 11.47
C THR A 124 -13.67 1.51 12.99
N LEU A 125 -12.94 2.50 13.52
CA LEU A 125 -12.84 2.81 14.94
C LEU A 125 -13.43 4.20 15.21
N THR A 126 -14.17 4.36 16.31
CA THR A 126 -14.77 5.65 16.69
C THR A 126 -14.78 5.80 18.21
N PRO A 127 -14.33 6.92 18.79
CA PRO A 127 -13.95 8.18 18.15
C PRO A 127 -12.52 8.15 17.55
N SER A 128 -11.95 9.33 17.26
CA SER A 128 -10.56 9.45 16.85
C SER A 128 -9.60 8.87 17.88
N VAL A 129 -8.44 8.45 17.43
CA VAL A 129 -7.35 7.95 18.28
C VAL A 129 -6.35 9.09 18.43
N TRP A 130 -6.17 9.55 19.66
CA TRP A 130 -5.19 10.59 19.99
C TRP A 130 -4.20 10.06 21.03
N ARG A 131 -2.97 9.78 20.59
CA ARG A 131 -1.89 9.42 21.50
C ARG A 131 -1.40 10.69 22.20
N LYS A 132 -1.47 10.73 23.53
CA LYS A 132 -0.95 11.85 24.33
C LYS A 132 0.57 11.79 24.55
N VAL A 133 1.16 10.60 24.39
CA VAL A 133 2.58 10.31 24.60
C VAL A 133 3.20 9.63 23.38
N GLY A 134 4.53 9.55 23.32
CA GLY A 134 5.26 8.98 22.19
C GLY A 134 5.16 9.87 20.94
N CYS A 135 4.85 9.29 19.78
CA CYS A 135 4.78 10.04 18.51
C CYS A 135 3.60 11.01 18.39
N ARG A 136 2.73 11.09 19.40
CA ARG A 136 1.56 11.99 19.46
C ARG A 136 0.63 11.93 18.24
N SER A 137 0.54 10.77 17.58
CA SER A 137 -0.31 10.58 16.39
C SER A 137 -1.78 10.85 16.73
N HIS A 138 -2.47 11.60 15.86
CA HIS A 138 -3.89 11.86 15.95
C HIS A 138 -4.57 11.57 14.62
N PHE A 139 -5.50 10.60 14.62
CA PHE A 139 -6.15 10.14 13.39
C PHE A 139 -7.52 9.51 13.68
N VAL A 140 -8.34 9.40 12.63
CA VAL A 140 -9.55 8.58 12.57
C VAL A 140 -9.25 7.37 11.69
N MET A 141 -9.75 6.19 12.08
CA MET A 141 -9.70 4.99 11.24
C MET A 141 -11.11 4.69 10.73
N ARG A 142 -11.34 4.82 9.42
CA ARG A 142 -12.65 4.61 8.78
C ARG A 142 -12.50 3.70 7.59
N GLU A 143 -13.24 2.59 7.58
CA GLU A 143 -13.21 1.59 6.51
C GLU A 143 -11.81 1.10 6.16
N GLY A 144 -10.95 0.99 7.16
CA GLY A 144 -9.56 0.59 7.03
C GLY A 144 -8.61 1.70 6.60
N LEU A 145 -9.11 2.90 6.28
CA LEU A 145 -8.29 4.07 5.94
C LEU A 145 -7.93 4.87 7.18
N ILE A 146 -6.71 5.41 7.19
CA ILE A 146 -6.24 6.37 8.19
C ILE A 146 -6.46 7.79 7.66
N ILE A 147 -7.27 8.56 8.38
CA ILE A 147 -7.55 9.97 8.12
C ILE A 147 -6.89 10.76 9.24
N TRP A 148 -5.80 11.45 8.93
CA TRP A 148 -5.07 12.27 9.90
C TRP A 148 -5.90 13.47 10.33
N CYS A 149 -5.85 13.80 11.61
CA CYS A 149 -6.47 15.01 12.15
C CYS A 149 -5.44 16.15 12.13
N GLU A 150 -5.94 17.39 11.99
CA GLU A 150 -5.14 18.62 12.10
C GLU A 150 -4.81 18.98 13.55
#